data_AF-A0AAW7XJ76-F1
#
_entry.id   AF-A0AAW7XJ76-F1
#
_cell.length_a   1.000
_cell.length_b   1.000
_cell.length_c   1.000
_cell.angle_alpha   90.00
_cell.angle_beta   90.00
_cell.angle_gamma   90.00
#
_symmetry.space_group_name_H-M   'P 1'
#
loop_
_entity.id
_entity.type
_entity.pdbx_description
1 polymer ?
#
loop_
_entity_poly.entity_id
_entity_poly.type
_entity_poly.pdbx_seq_one_letter_code
_entity_poly.pdbx_strand_id
1 'polypeptide(L)'
;MDRSALTLEWQVLQNQFDSYEKCSLFIKLFNVGILTLALANEALGVSVVAIIFVIWLQDAIWKTYQSRIDGRLQLVEQGLAMDGEAFSTNESEPTTVIACQYNRAFAEQRPSLIGLIREYGCQACRPTVAFPHAVLVVLAVFCL
;
A
#
# COMPACT_ATOMS: atom_id res chain seq x y z
N MET A 1 27.41 -14.09 5.40
CA MET A 1 26.15 -13.37 5.12
C MET A 1 25.24 -13.55 6.34
N ASP A 2 24.58 -12.50 6.82
CA ASP A 2 23.83 -12.60 8.08
C ASP A 2 22.36 -12.99 7.82
N ARG A 3 22.11 -14.30 7.65
CA ARG A 3 20.76 -14.87 7.51
C ARG A 3 19.83 -14.41 8.64
N SER A 4 20.38 -14.18 9.83
CA SER A 4 19.61 -13.67 10.96
C SER A 4 19.05 -12.27 10.69
N ALA A 5 19.82 -11.39 10.02
CA ALA A 5 19.39 -10.06 9.65
C ALA A 5 18.29 -10.08 8.58
N LEU A 6 18.39 -10.97 7.58
CA LEU A 6 17.32 -11.14 6.58
C LEU A 6 16.04 -11.70 7.19
N THR A 7 16.13 -12.68 8.09
CA THR A 7 14.95 -13.22 8.79
C THR A 7 14.28 -12.16 9.66
N LEU A 8 15.06 -11.34 10.37
CA LEU A 8 14.52 -10.25 11.18
C LEU A 8 13.86 -9.19 10.29
N GLU A 9 14.50 -8.81 9.18
CA GLU A 9 13.91 -7.90 8.20
C GLU A 9 12.58 -8.47 7.65
N TRP A 10 12.55 -9.74 7.26
CA TRP A 10 11.34 -10.41 6.77
C TRP A 10 10.21 -10.36 7.80
N GLN A 11 10.48 -10.71 9.06
CA GLN A 11 9.46 -10.67 10.12
C GLN A 11 8.88 -9.27 10.33
N VAL A 12 9.74 -8.24 10.33
CA VAL A 12 9.30 -6.84 10.46
C VAL A 12 8.46 -6.43 9.26
N LEU A 13 8.91 -6.72 8.04
CA LEU A 13 8.21 -6.34 6.81
C LEU A 13 6.87 -7.08 6.68
N GLN A 14 6.81 -8.37 6.97
CA GLN A 14 5.59 -9.17 6.95
C GLN A 14 4.56 -8.62 7.94
N ASN A 15 4.97 -8.35 9.18
CA ASN A 15 4.07 -7.79 10.18
C ASN A 15 3.55 -6.39 9.80
N GLN A 16 4.41 -5.56 9.20
CA GLN A 16 3.97 -4.26 8.69
C GLN A 16 2.98 -4.45 7.54
N PHE A 17 3.29 -5.29 6.55
CA PHE A 17 2.41 -5.59 5.42
C PHE A 17 1.00 -5.99 5.88
N ASP A 18 0.89 -6.90 6.84
CA ASP A 18 -0.40 -7.33 7.41
C ASP A 18 -1.10 -6.22 8.21
N SER A 19 -0.32 -5.37 8.88
CA SER A 19 -0.87 -4.19 9.57
C SER A 19 -1.45 -3.18 8.58
N TYR A 20 -0.87 -3.04 7.39
CA TYR A 20 -1.42 -2.18 6.34
C TYR A 20 -2.82 -2.63 5.89
N GLU A 21 -3.08 -3.93 5.80
CA GLU A 21 -4.43 -4.47 5.52
C GLU A 21 -5.44 -4.12 6.62
N LYS A 22 -5.05 -4.31 7.89
CA LYS A 22 -5.93 -4.01 9.04
C LYS A 22 -6.31 -2.52 9.05
N CYS A 23 -5.33 -1.64 8.87
CA CYS A 23 -5.58 -0.21 8.78
C CYS A 23 -6.45 0.18 7.58
N SER A 24 -6.25 -0.43 6.40
CA SER A 24 -7.11 -0.23 5.22
C SER A 24 -8.57 -0.61 5.52
N LEU A 25 -8.80 -1.70 6.24
CA LEU A 25 -10.14 -2.09 6.67
C LEU A 25 -10.77 -1.02 7.60
N PHE A 26 -10.01 -0.51 8.58
CA PHE A 26 -10.49 0.56 9.45
C PHE A 26 -10.83 1.84 8.69
N ILE A 27 -10.02 2.23 7.69
CA ILE A 27 -10.30 3.39 6.83
C ILE A 27 -11.62 3.20 6.07
N LYS A 28 -11.85 2.00 5.52
CA LYS A 28 -13.10 1.68 4.80
C LYS A 28 -14.32 1.73 5.72
N LEU A 29 -14.24 1.12 6.90
CA LEU A 29 -15.32 1.15 7.89
C LEU A 29 -15.59 2.57 8.40
N PHE A 30 -14.54 3.36 8.61
CA PHE A 30 -14.67 4.77 8.96
C PHE A 30 -15.43 5.54 7.88
N ASN A 31 -15.10 5.32 6.60
CA ASN A 31 -15.78 5.95 5.48
C ASN A 31 -17.27 5.57 5.39
N VAL A 32 -17.60 4.30 5.64
CA VAL A 32 -18.99 3.81 5.77
C VAL A 32 -19.71 4.54 6.91
N GLY A 33 -19.03 4.71 8.05
CA GLY A 33 -19.55 5.45 9.21
C GLY A 33 -19.88 6.91 8.87
N ILE A 34 -18.98 7.61 8.16
CA ILE A 34 -19.20 9.00 7.72
C ILE A 34 -20.46 9.11 6.86
N LEU A 35 -20.62 8.25 5.85
CA LEU A 35 -21.81 8.30 5.00
C LEU A 35 -23.09 7.96 5.78
N THR A 36 -23.04 6.94 6.64
CA THR A 36 -24.17 6.54 7.49
C THR A 36 -24.63 7.68 8.40
N LEU A 37 -23.68 8.39 9.05
CA LEU A 37 -23.99 9.53 9.91
C LEU A 37 -24.54 10.71 9.11
N ALA A 38 -23.99 10.99 7.92
CA ALA A 38 -24.50 12.06 7.06
C ALA A 38 -25.95 11.80 6.63
N LEU A 39 -26.26 10.56 6.24
CA LEU A 39 -27.62 10.13 5.90
C LEU A 39 -28.58 10.26 7.09
N ALA A 40 -28.17 9.78 8.27
CA ALA A 40 -29.02 9.79 9.47
C ALA A 40 -29.35 11.19 10.00
N ASN A 41 -28.50 12.18 9.71
CA ASN A 41 -28.70 13.57 10.14
C ASN A 41 -29.18 14.49 9.01
N GLU A 42 -29.55 13.92 7.84
CA GLU A 42 -29.93 14.70 6.65
C GLU A 42 -28.87 15.75 6.25
N ALA A 43 -27.60 15.47 6.56
CA ALA A 43 -26.46 16.37 6.36
C ALA A 43 -25.68 16.04 5.08
N LEU A 44 -26.33 15.37 4.13
CA LEU A 44 -25.74 15.09 2.83
C LEU A 44 -25.48 16.36 2.05
N GLY A 45 -24.36 16.39 1.35
CA GLY A 45 -23.97 17.51 0.52
C GLY A 45 -22.62 17.26 -0.16
N VAL A 46 -22.24 18.19 -1.04
CA VAL A 46 -20.99 18.10 -1.82
C VAL A 46 -19.77 17.95 -0.90
N SER A 47 -19.79 18.57 0.28
CA SER A 47 -18.73 18.44 1.29
C SER A 47 -18.53 17.00 1.77
N VAL A 48 -19.61 16.23 1.96
CA VAL A 48 -19.53 14.82 2.37
C VAL A 48 -18.91 13.97 1.26
N VAL A 49 -19.31 14.20 0.00
CA VAL A 49 -18.72 13.52 -1.16
C VAL A 49 -17.21 13.81 -1.26
N ALA A 50 -16.81 15.07 -1.06
CA ALA A 50 -15.40 15.47 -1.07
C ALA A 50 -14.62 14.77 0.06
N ILE A 51 -15.18 14.66 1.27
CA ILE A 51 -14.56 13.94 2.40
C ILE A 51 -14.38 12.46 2.07
N ILE A 52 -15.42 11.79 1.53
CA ILE A 52 -15.35 10.39 1.10
C ILE A 52 -14.23 10.19 0.08
N PHE A 53 -14.06 11.11 -0.86
CA PHE A 53 -12.99 11.06 -1.86
C PHE A 53 -11.60 11.25 -1.24
N VAL A 54 -11.44 12.17 -0.28
CA VAL A 54 -10.18 12.34 0.46
C VAL A 54 -9.82 11.06 1.21
N ILE A 55 -10.78 10.41 1.88
CA ILE A 55 -10.58 9.15 2.60
C ILE A 55 -10.16 8.03 1.63
N TRP A 56 -10.76 7.98 0.43
CA TRP A 56 -10.35 7.03 -0.62
C TRP A 56 -8.89 7.22 -1.05
N LEU A 57 -8.46 8.47 -1.30
CA LEU A 57 -7.06 8.75 -1.65
C LEU A 57 -6.09 8.40 -0.51
N GLN A 58 -6.51 8.53 0.75
CA GLN A 58 -5.70 8.11 1.88
C GLN A 58 -5.51 6.58 1.93
N ASP A 59 -6.56 5.78 1.65
CA ASP A 59 -6.43 4.33 1.52
C ASP A 59 -5.46 3.94 0.38
N ALA A 60 -5.53 4.66 -0.75
CA ALA A 60 -4.60 4.46 -1.87
C ALA A 60 -3.13 4.72 -1.50
N ILE A 61 -2.86 5.78 -0.72
CA ILE A 61 -1.51 6.06 -0.20
C ILE A 61 -1.05 4.91 0.71
N TRP A 62 -1.94 4.41 1.57
CA TRP A 62 -1.67 3.28 2.46
C TRP A 62 -1.29 2.02 1.65
N LYS A 63 -2.06 1.70 0.61
CA LYS A 63 -1.78 0.59 -0.31
C LYS A 63 -0.52 0.77 -1.14
N THR A 64 -0.10 2.01 -1.37
CA THR A 64 1.17 2.29 -2.04
C THR A 64 2.34 1.85 -1.18
N TYR A 65 2.36 2.23 0.11
CA TYR A 65 3.40 1.77 1.04
C TYR A 65 3.41 0.25 1.18
N GLN A 66 2.22 -0.37 1.29
CA GLN A 66 2.11 -1.82 1.33
C GLN A 66 2.70 -2.49 0.08
N SER A 67 2.42 -1.96 -1.11
CA SER A 67 2.95 -2.49 -2.38
C SER A 67 4.48 -2.37 -2.48
N ARG A 68 5.09 -1.38 -1.83
CA ARG A 68 6.55 -1.24 -1.76
C ARG A 68 7.17 -2.26 -0.80
N ILE A 69 6.50 -2.52 0.33
CA ILE A 69 6.90 -3.57 1.27
C ILE A 69 6.86 -4.93 0.59
N ASP A 70 5.80 -5.24 -0.17
CA ASP A 70 5.67 -6.48 -0.96
C ASP A 70 6.90 -6.75 -1.85
N GLY A 71 7.29 -5.74 -2.64
CA GLY A 71 8.46 -5.86 -3.51
C GLY A 71 9.76 -6.17 -2.75
N ARG A 72 9.93 -5.58 -1.56
CA ARG A 72 11.10 -5.89 -0.71
C ARG A 72 10.99 -7.25 -0.05
N LEU A 73 9.79 -7.63 0.40
CA LEU A 73 9.53 -8.91 1.04
C LEU A 73 9.90 -10.07 0.11
N GLN A 74 9.47 -10.01 -1.15
CA GLN A 74 9.82 -11.00 -2.18
C GLN A 74 11.34 -11.10 -2.40
N LEU A 75 12.07 -9.97 -2.41
CA LEU A 75 13.53 -9.98 -2.52
C LEU A 75 14.20 -10.64 -1.30
N VAL A 76 13.71 -10.36 -0.09
CA VAL A 76 14.23 -10.98 1.14
C VAL A 76 13.95 -12.48 1.16
N GLU A 77 12.76 -12.92 0.71
CA GLU A 77 12.41 -14.34 0.59
C GLU A 77 13.31 -15.06 -0.40
N GLN A 78 13.61 -14.46 -1.56
CA GLN A 78 14.58 -15.01 -2.51
C GLN A 78 15.97 -15.15 -1.88
N GLY A 79 16.44 -14.13 -1.16
CA GLY A 79 17.73 -14.17 -0.45
C GLY A 79 17.79 -15.23 0.66
N LEU A 80 16.68 -15.48 1.36
CA LEU A 80 16.56 -16.54 2.37
C LEU A 80 16.49 -17.94 1.75
N ALA A 81 15.80 -18.09 0.62
CA ALA A 81 15.64 -19.37 -0.07
C ALA A 81 16.95 -19.88 -0.68
N MET A 82 17.85 -18.98 -1.06
CA MET A 82 19.16 -19.33 -1.64
C MET A 82 20.25 -19.53 -0.60
N ASP A 83 19.92 -19.59 0.70
CA ASP A 83 20.88 -19.66 1.81
C ASP A 83 21.97 -18.55 1.78
N GLY A 84 21.72 -17.46 1.05
CA GLY A 84 22.69 -16.41 0.79
C GLY A 84 23.73 -16.69 -0.29
N GLU A 85 23.53 -17.72 -1.09
CA GLU A 85 24.22 -17.86 -2.35
C GLU A 85 23.69 -16.85 -3.36
N ALA A 86 24.58 -16.38 -4.22
CA ALA A 86 24.25 -15.33 -5.16
C ALA A 86 23.38 -15.85 -6.30
N PHE A 87 22.36 -15.07 -6.67
CA PHE A 87 21.54 -15.40 -7.83
C PHE A 87 22.06 -14.72 -9.09
N SER A 88 22.04 -15.46 -10.20
CA SER A 88 22.28 -14.92 -11.54
C SER A 88 20.93 -14.75 -12.24
N THR A 89 20.37 -13.54 -12.18
CA THR A 89 19.39 -13.12 -13.19
C THR A 89 20.15 -12.68 -14.44
N ASN A 90 20.42 -13.61 -15.35
CA ASN A 90 21.01 -13.40 -16.68
C ASN A 90 22.44 -12.82 -16.69
N GLU A 91 23.44 -13.66 -17.00
CA GLU A 91 24.82 -13.35 -17.47
C GLU A 91 25.57 -12.10 -16.93
N SER A 92 25.22 -11.53 -15.79
CA SER A 92 25.93 -10.39 -15.22
C SER A 92 25.81 -10.40 -13.70
N GLU A 93 26.94 -10.70 -13.08
CA GLU A 93 27.28 -10.72 -11.67
C GLU A 93 26.37 -11.45 -10.66
N PRO A 94 26.97 -12.21 -9.72
CA PRO A 94 26.27 -12.76 -8.57
C PRO A 94 25.61 -11.64 -7.72
N THR A 95 24.29 -11.46 -7.84
CA THR A 95 23.57 -10.47 -7.03
C THR A 95 23.23 -11.09 -5.68
N THR A 96 23.90 -10.63 -4.62
CA THR A 96 23.61 -11.03 -3.24
C THR A 96 22.59 -10.08 -2.62
N VAL A 97 21.54 -10.63 -1.99
CA VAL A 97 20.53 -9.81 -1.30
C VAL A 97 21.08 -9.36 0.04
N ILE A 98 21.39 -8.07 0.15
CA ILE A 98 21.86 -7.45 1.40
C ILE A 98 20.64 -7.07 2.25
N ALA A 99 20.66 -7.42 3.53
CA ALA A 99 19.62 -7.05 4.50
C ALA A 99 19.57 -5.55 4.78
N CYS A 100 18.43 -5.08 5.28
CA CYS A 100 18.17 -3.73 5.76
C CYS A 100 18.38 -2.63 4.71
N GLN A 101 18.15 -2.94 3.42
CA GLN A 101 18.31 -1.99 2.32
C GLN A 101 17.01 -1.30 1.89
N TYR A 102 15.87 -1.56 2.55
CA TYR A 102 14.55 -1.03 2.15
C TYR A 102 14.55 0.48 1.83
N ASN A 103 14.99 1.33 2.77
CA ASN A 103 14.98 2.78 2.58
C ASN A 103 16.00 3.26 1.54
N ARG A 104 17.16 2.61 1.49
CA ARG A 104 18.22 2.97 0.55
C ARG A 104 17.83 2.63 -0.88
N ALA A 105 17.31 1.42 -1.10
CA ALA A 105 16.80 0.98 -2.39
C ALA A 105 15.70 1.92 -2.91
N PHE A 106 14.78 2.35 -2.03
CA PHE A 106 13.77 3.34 -2.41
C PHE A 106 14.36 4.71 -2.73
N ALA A 107 15.37 5.18 -1.98
CA ALA A 107 16.01 6.47 -2.25
C ALA A 107 16.75 6.48 -3.61
N GLU A 108 17.43 5.38 -3.95
CA GLU A 108 18.14 5.21 -5.21
C GLU A 108 17.18 5.10 -6.41
N GLN A 109 16.00 4.51 -6.21
CA GLN A 109 14.97 4.32 -7.25
C GLN A 109 13.80 5.31 -7.11
N ARG A 110 13.98 6.40 -6.36
CA ARG A 110 12.87 7.27 -5.98
C ARG A 110 12.18 7.83 -7.22
N PRO A 111 10.87 7.55 -7.41
CA PRO A 111 10.14 8.11 -8.53
C PRO A 111 10.12 9.65 -8.45
N SER A 112 10.06 10.30 -9.60
CA SER A 112 9.79 11.73 -9.67
C SER A 112 8.42 12.06 -9.04
N LEU A 113 8.15 13.35 -8.79
CA LEU A 113 6.85 13.77 -8.25
C LEU A 113 5.67 13.23 -9.09
N ILE A 114 5.79 13.29 -10.42
CA ILE A 114 4.78 12.75 -11.35
C ILE A 114 4.70 11.22 -11.22
N GLY A 115 5.83 10.55 -11.05
CA GLY A 115 5.88 9.11 -10.78
C GLY A 115 5.14 8.72 -9.49
N LEU A 116 5.31 9.49 -8.42
CA LEU A 116 4.60 9.29 -7.15
C LEU A 116 3.09 9.49 -7.29
N ILE A 117 2.65 10.56 -7.97
CA ILE A 117 1.22 10.80 -8.23
C ILE A 117 0.62 9.65 -9.03
N ARG A 118 1.34 9.18 -10.07
CA ARG A 118 0.92 8.03 -10.87
C ARG A 118 0.78 6.77 -10.01
N GLU A 119 1.75 6.50 -9.14
CA GLU A 119 1.73 5.34 -8.25
C GLU A 119 0.49 5.38 -7.34
N TYR A 120 0.21 6.52 -6.71
CA TYR A 120 -0.97 6.71 -5.87
C TYR A 120 -2.27 6.54 -6.67
N GLY A 121 -2.34 7.11 -7.87
CA GLY A 121 -3.50 6.96 -8.75
C GLY A 121 -3.75 5.51 -9.16
N CYS A 122 -2.69 4.77 -9.53
CA CYS A 122 -2.80 3.35 -9.86
C CYS A 122 -3.30 2.53 -8.67
N GLN A 123 -2.86 2.84 -7.45
CA GLN A 123 -3.32 2.17 -6.23
C GLN A 123 -4.78 2.52 -5.91
N ALA A 124 -5.20 3.78 -6.12
CA ALA A 124 -6.58 4.20 -5.93
C ALA A 124 -7.55 3.44 -6.86
N CYS A 125 -7.10 3.14 -8.08
CA CYS A 125 -7.87 2.39 -9.08
C CYS A 125 -7.84 0.87 -8.90
N ARG A 126 -7.03 0.31 -7.98
CA ARG A 126 -7.05 -1.14 -7.73
C ARG A 126 -8.44 -1.56 -7.24
N PRO A 127 -9.03 -2.65 -7.76
CA PRO A 127 -10.39 -3.05 -7.38
C PRO A 127 -10.60 -3.19 -5.87
N THR A 128 -9.59 -3.68 -5.13
CA THR A 128 -9.61 -3.86 -3.67
C THR A 128 -9.64 -2.54 -2.87
N VAL A 129 -9.34 -1.41 -3.53
CA VAL A 129 -9.39 -0.05 -2.98
C VAL A 129 -10.58 0.69 -3.58
N ALA A 130 -10.70 0.70 -4.90
CA ALA A 130 -11.73 1.43 -5.62
C ALA A 130 -13.14 0.96 -5.26
N PHE A 131 -13.39 -0.34 -5.20
CA PHE A 131 -14.76 -0.86 -5.08
C PHE A 131 -15.48 -0.35 -3.82
N PRO A 132 -14.94 -0.48 -2.59
CA PRO A 132 -15.61 0.01 -1.39
C PRO A 132 -15.89 1.53 -1.42
N HIS A 133 -14.91 2.32 -1.86
CA HIS A 133 -15.03 3.78 -1.84
C HIS A 133 -15.92 4.31 -2.98
N ALA A 134 -15.81 3.75 -4.19
CA ALA A 134 -16.60 4.16 -5.35
C ALA A 134 -18.09 3.91 -5.14
N VAL A 135 -18.45 2.77 -4.53
CA VAL A 135 -19.86 2.49 -4.17
C VAL A 135 -20.41 3.55 -3.21
N LEU A 136 -19.62 3.99 -2.22
CA LEU A 136 -20.03 5.05 -1.29
C LEU A 136 -20.17 6.40 -1.98
N VAL A 137 -19.27 6.76 -2.90
CA VAL A 137 -19.39 7.98 -3.70
C VAL A 137 -20.66 7.96 -4.55
N VAL A 138 -20.92 6.86 -5.25
CA VAL A 138 -22.13 6.70 -6.09
C VAL A 138 -23.39 6.83 -5.24
N LEU A 139 -23.43 6.18 -4.08
CA LEU A 139 -24.56 6.26 -3.16
C LEU A 139 -24.76 7.70 -2.64
N ALA A 140 -23.67 8.36 -2.21
CA ALA A 140 -23.73 9.73 -1.70
C ALA A 140 -24.22 10.73 -2.76
N VAL A 141 -23.80 10.57 -4.01
CA VAL A 141 -24.25 11.42 -5.14
C VAL A 141 -25.69 11.14 -5.52
N PHE A 142 -26.12 9.87 -5.48
CA PHE A 142 -27.51 9.50 -5.79
C PHE A 142 -28.52 10.01 -4.75
N CYS A 143 -28.10 10.11 -3.49
CA CYS A 143 -28.93 10.60 -2.39
C CYS A 143 -28.85 12.13 -2.17
N LEU A 144 -28.05 12.83 -2.99
CA LEU A 144 -27.82 14.28 -2.92
C LEU A 144 -28.93 15.06 -3.64
#